data_AF-A0A938MJ56-F1
#
_entry.id   AF-A0A938MJ56-F1
#
_cell.length_a   1.000
_cell.length_b   1.000
_cell.length_c   1.000
_cell.angle_alpha   90.00
_cell.angle_beta   90.00
_cell.angle_gamma   90.00
#
_symmetry.space_group_name_H-M   'P 1'
#
loop_
_entity.id
_entity.type
_entity.pdbx_description
1 polymer ?
#
loop_
_entity_poly.entity_id
_entity_poly.type
_entity_poly.pdbx_seq_one_letter_code
_entity_poly.pdbx_strand_id
1 'polypeptide(L)'
;MKDLDLNCDLGEGEPLARTGALMRWITSANVACGGHAGDLASMTACVRLARQFGVRLGAHPGVASRADFGRGTAKVTPDELE
;
A
#
# COMPACT_ATOMS: atom_id res chain seq x y z
N MET A 1 15.88 20.33 11.68
CA MET A 1 15.30 19.11 12.28
C MET A 1 15.71 17.94 11.39
N LYS A 2 15.92 16.73 11.94
CA LYS A 2 16.02 15.55 11.08
C LYS A 2 14.59 15.20 10.65
N ASP A 3 14.33 15.23 9.35
CA ASP A 3 13.03 14.85 8.80
C ASP A 3 12.88 13.33 8.91
N LEU A 4 11.99 12.88 9.79
CA LEU A 4 11.63 11.48 9.94
C LEU A 4 10.53 11.15 8.94
N ASP A 5 10.71 10.08 8.16
CA ASP A 5 9.63 9.49 7.36
C ASP A 5 8.80 8.54 8.23
N LEU A 6 7.50 8.80 8.32
CA LEU A 6 6.52 7.86 8.84
C LEU A 6 5.71 7.31 7.67
N ASN A 7 5.83 6.01 7.42
CA ASN A 7 5.08 5.33 6.37
C ASN A 7 4.01 4.39 6.94
N CYS A 8 3.00 4.09 6.13
CA CYS A 8 1.97 3.09 6.41
C CYS A 8 1.58 2.37 5.13
N ASP A 9 1.38 1.05 5.22
CA ASP A 9 0.79 0.25 4.15
C ASP A 9 -0.71 0.54 4.10
N LEU A 10 -1.25 0.80 2.91
CA LEU A 10 -2.63 1.23 2.67
C LEU A 10 -3.19 0.63 1.37
N GLY A 11 -4.51 0.69 1.22
CA GLY A 11 -5.21 0.16 0.06
C GLY A 11 -5.34 -1.37 0.09
N GLU A 12 -5.22 -1.97 1.27
CA GLU A 12 -5.16 -3.42 1.47
C GLU A 12 -6.53 -4.05 1.83
N GLY A 13 -7.60 -3.25 1.85
CA GLY A 13 -8.96 -3.68 2.17
C GLY A 13 -9.56 -2.99 3.39
N GLU A 14 -8.82 -2.07 4.01
CA GLU A 14 -9.35 -1.22 5.06
C GLU A 14 -10.42 -0.24 4.53
N PRO A 15 -11.38 0.21 5.37
CA PRO A 15 -12.35 1.21 4.95
C PRO A 15 -11.68 2.53 4.55
N LEU A 16 -12.18 3.18 3.49
CA LEU A 16 -11.63 4.45 2.98
C LEU A 16 -11.53 5.55 4.06
N ALA A 17 -12.45 5.57 5.02
CA ALA A 17 -12.42 6.51 6.15
C ALA A 17 -11.16 6.33 7.01
N ARG A 18 -10.69 5.08 7.19
CA ARG A 18 -9.45 4.77 7.92
C ARG A 18 -8.22 5.18 7.11
N THR A 19 -8.19 4.88 5.81
CA THR A 19 -7.13 5.33 4.90
C THR A 19 -6.96 6.85 4.99
N GLY A 20 -8.06 7.60 4.87
CA GLY A 20 -8.04 9.07 4.96
C GLY A 20 -7.65 9.60 6.34
N ALA A 21 -7.99 8.90 7.42
CA ALA A 21 -7.57 9.27 8.77
C ALA A 21 -6.06 9.10 8.97
N LEU A 22 -5.47 8.03 8.46
CA LEU A 22 -4.03 7.75 8.54
C LEU A 22 -3.20 8.70 7.69
N MET A 23 -3.69 9.10 6.51
CA MET A 23 -3.02 10.06 5.62
C MET A 23 -2.71 11.42 6.30
N ARG A 24 -3.43 11.78 7.36
CA ARG A 24 -3.17 13.02 8.13
C ARG A 24 -1.91 12.97 8.98
N TRP A 25 -1.39 11.78 9.26
CA TRP A 25 -0.33 11.55 10.24
C TRP A 25 0.97 11.04 9.62
N ILE A 26 0.92 10.51 8.39
CA ILE A 26 2.06 9.88 7.71
C ILE A 26 2.66 10.82 6.66
N THR A 27 3.92 10.57 6.30
CA THR A 27 4.64 11.27 5.23
C THR A 27 4.73 10.48 3.94
N SER A 28 4.62 9.14 4.01
CA SER A 28 4.59 8.25 2.86
C SER A 28 3.51 7.18 3.00
N ALA A 29 2.91 6.74 1.90
CA ALA A 29 1.94 5.65 1.85
C ALA A 29 2.42 4.57 0.88
N ASN A 30 2.55 3.33 1.36
CA ASN A 30 2.87 2.17 0.53
C ASN A 30 1.55 1.56 0.07
N VAL A 31 1.20 1.70 -1.21
CA VAL A 31 -0.12 1.30 -1.73
C VAL A 31 -0.05 -0.10 -2.33
N ALA A 32 -0.92 -1.00 -1.86
CA ALA A 32 -1.02 -2.37 -2.37
C ALA A 32 -1.22 -2.41 -3.90
N CYS A 33 -0.63 -3.41 -4.56
CA CYS A 33 -0.57 -3.47 -6.03
C CYS A 33 -1.44 -4.56 -6.66
N GLY A 34 -2.34 -5.20 -5.91
CA GLY A 34 -3.28 -6.21 -6.43
C GLY A 34 -2.85 -7.66 -6.22
N GLY A 35 -1.58 -7.91 -5.88
CA GLY A 35 -1.03 -9.24 -5.59
C GLY A 35 -1.54 -9.80 -4.27
N HIS A 36 -0.95 -9.36 -3.15
CA HIS A 36 -1.37 -9.80 -1.81
C HIS A 36 -2.68 -9.15 -1.36
N ALA A 37 -2.88 -7.90 -1.75
CA ALA A 37 -4.07 -7.11 -1.46
C ALA A 37 -4.28 -5.99 -2.49
N GLY A 38 -5.41 -5.31 -2.39
CA GLY A 38 -5.77 -4.18 -3.23
C GLY A 38 -6.48 -4.51 -4.52
N ASP A 39 -7.18 -3.51 -5.05
CA ASP A 39 -7.84 -3.53 -6.34
C ASP A 39 -7.79 -2.14 -6.97
N LEU A 40 -8.28 -2.00 -8.21
CA LEU A 40 -8.28 -0.72 -8.92
C LEU A 40 -8.96 0.40 -8.12
N ALA A 41 -10.04 0.09 -7.39
CA ALA A 41 -10.78 1.08 -6.62
C ALA A 41 -9.99 1.53 -5.38
N SER A 42 -9.44 0.59 -4.61
CA SER A 42 -8.64 0.90 -3.41
C SER A 42 -7.37 1.66 -3.76
N MET A 43 -6.67 1.22 -4.81
CA MET A 43 -5.46 1.87 -5.33
C MET A 43 -5.75 3.30 -5.78
N THR A 44 -6.80 3.49 -6.60
CA THR A 44 -7.19 4.82 -7.09
C THR A 44 -7.54 5.75 -5.94
N ALA A 45 -8.24 5.25 -4.93
CA ALA A 45 -8.60 6.04 -3.76
C ALA A 45 -7.37 6.45 -2.94
N CYS A 46 -6.41 5.55 -2.74
CA CYS A 46 -5.14 5.85 -2.06
C CYS A 46 -4.33 6.92 -2.80
N VAL A 47 -4.22 6.83 -4.13
CA VAL A 47 -3.52 7.85 -4.94
C VAL A 47 -4.17 9.22 -4.80
N ARG A 48 -5.51 9.28 -4.86
CA ARG A 48 -6.27 10.54 -4.72
C ARG A 48 -6.07 11.15 -3.33
N LEU A 49 -6.16 10.33 -2.28
CA LEU A 49 -5.94 10.79 -0.91
C LEU A 49 -4.49 11.23 -0.68
N ALA A 50 -3.50 10.47 -1.13
CA ALA A 50 -2.10 10.83 -1.00
C ALA A 50 -1.81 12.20 -1.63
N ARG A 51 -2.34 12.44 -2.84
CA ARG A 51 -2.28 13.75 -3.50
C ARG A 51 -2.98 14.85 -2.70
N GLN A 52 -4.15 14.56 -2.14
CA GLN A 52 -4.92 15.53 -1.34
C GLN A 52 -4.18 15.96 -0.07
N PHE A 53 -3.51 15.02 0.60
CA PHE A 53 -2.82 15.25 1.89
C PHE A 53 -1.33 15.60 1.73
N GLY A 54 -0.79 15.59 0.51
CA GLY A 54 0.64 15.83 0.27
C GLY A 54 1.55 14.69 0.75
N VAL A 55 1.01 13.47 0.81
CA VAL A 55 1.73 12.25 1.23
C VAL A 55 2.44 11.65 0.03
N ARG A 56 3.71 11.23 0.20
CA ARG A 56 4.47 10.53 -0.85
C ARG A 56 3.84 9.17 -1.14
N LEU A 57 3.77 8.81 -2.42
CA LEU A 57 3.22 7.53 -2.85
C LEU A 57 4.35 6.53 -3.12
N GLY A 58 4.25 5.33 -2.56
CA GLY A 58 5.10 4.18 -2.87
C GLY A 58 4.27 2.98 -3.32
N ALA A 59 4.84 2.11 -4.15
CA ALA A 59 4.25 0.82 -4.46
C ALA A 59 4.51 -0.17 -3.32
N HIS A 60 3.50 -0.96 -2.96
CA HIS A 60 3.61 -2.09 -2.04
C HIS A 60 3.29 -3.39 -2.81
N PRO A 61 4.24 -3.88 -3.63
CA PRO A 61 4.06 -5.14 -4.33
C PRO A 61 4.10 -6.30 -3.34
N GLY A 62 3.28 -7.31 -3.61
CA GLY A 62 3.28 -8.56 -2.86
C GLY A 62 2.97 -9.70 -3.82
N VAL A 63 3.42 -10.90 -3.46
CA VAL A 63 3.14 -12.13 -4.21
C VAL A 63 1.63 -12.31 -4.41
N ALA A 64 1.23 -12.99 -5.48
CA ALA A 64 -0.17 -13.25 -5.82
C ALA A 64 -0.80 -14.30 -4.89
N SER A 65 -0.88 -13.98 -3.60
CA SER A 65 -1.41 -14.83 -2.54
C SER A 65 -2.35 -14.02 -1.65
N ARG A 66 -3.62 -13.95 -2.04
CA ARG A 66 -4.63 -13.19 -1.27
C ARG A 66 -5.13 -13.94 -0.04
N ALA A 67 -5.11 -15.28 -0.08
CA ALA A 67 -5.66 -16.11 1.00
C ALA A 67 -4.93 -15.93 2.34
N ASP A 68 -3.64 -15.62 2.29
CA ASP A 68 -2.78 -15.38 3.45
C ASP A 68 -2.21 -13.96 3.48
N PHE A 69 -2.76 -13.07 2.66
CA PHE A 69 -2.34 -11.67 2.56
C PHE A 69 -0.86 -11.50 2.20
N GLY A 70 -0.30 -12.42 1.41
CA GLY A 70 1.10 -12.41 0.98
C GLY A 70 2.09 -12.70 2.11
N ARG A 71 1.62 -13.22 3.25
CA ARG A 71 2.45 -13.49 4.44
C ARG A 71 2.94 -14.93 4.55
N GLY A 72 2.43 -15.84 3.73
CA GLY A 72 2.91 -17.22 3.70
C GLY A 72 4.18 -17.38 2.87
N THR A 73 4.69 -18.60 2.87
CA THR A 73 5.87 -18.95 2.08
C THR A 73 5.49 -19.05 0.61
N ALA A 74 6.01 -18.14 -0.21
CA ALA A 74 5.93 -18.22 -1.66
C ALA A 74 7.25 -18.73 -2.23
N LYS A 75 7.18 -19.68 -3.17
CA LYS A 75 8.31 -20.06 -4.02
C LYS A 75 8.21 -19.25 -5.30
N VAL A 76 9.02 -18.21 -5.40
CA VAL A 76 9.09 -17.31 -6.56
C VAL A 76 10.53 -17.37 -7.06
N THR A 77 10.71 -17.63 -8.36
CA THR A 77 12.02 -17.57 -9.00
C THR A 77 12.45 -16.11 -9.22
N PRO A 78 13.75 -15.82 -9.42
CA PRO A 78 14.19 -14.47 -9.75
C PRO A 78 13.44 -13.87 -10.96
N ASP A 79 13.25 -14.66 -12.02
CA ASP A 79 12.55 -14.23 -13.24
C ASP A 79 11.05 -13.95 -13.01
N GLU A 80 10.41 -14.61 -12.03
CA GLU A 80 9.02 -14.32 -11.66
C GLU A 80 8.89 -13.11 -10.73
N LEU A 81 10.00 -12.69 -10.10
CA LEU A 81 10.05 -11.54 -9.18
C LEU A 81 10.35 -10.21 -9.90
N GLU A 82 11.11 -10.26 -11.00
CA GLU A 82 11.43 -9.12 -11.87
C GLU A 82 10.25 -8.63 -12.72
#